data_AF-A0A1S8WR45-F1
#
_entry.id   AF-A0A1S8WR45-F1
#
_cell.length_a   1.000
_cell.length_b   1.000
_cell.length_c   1.000
_cell.angle_alpha   90.00
_cell.angle_beta   90.00
_cell.angle_gamma   90.00
#
_symmetry.space_group_name_H-M   'P 1'
#
loop_
_entity.id
_entity.type
_entity.pdbx_description
1 polymer ?
#
loop_
_entity_poly.entity_id
_entity_poly.type
_entity_poly.pdbx_seq_one_letter_code
_entity_poly.pdbx_strand_id
1 'polypeptide(L)'
;MQSTQRSATNPSSTLQLAAARKRDSQVQGLKSRLRMNMTAITENYEMILSRAKVDPNDNPSELGSFAQTEQDTFEMSVRAANIVHACENLTRLVSEIKQMLILGDFRWLAQITTANAEDLRKRRAHLDRISLRLRDKLVADLYAIEEECAGGGSLFAATAVPPPTTLSSD
;
A
#
# COMPACT_ATOMS: atom_id res chain seq x y z
N MET A 1 1.86 -32.29 31.39
CA MET A 1 1.41 -30.91 31.14
C MET A 1 1.99 -30.46 29.81
N GLN A 2 1.25 -30.65 28.71
CA GLN A 2 1.67 -30.25 27.37
C GLN A 2 1.30 -28.78 27.16
N SER A 3 2.31 -27.93 26.96
CA SER A 3 2.13 -26.52 26.63
C SER A 3 1.81 -26.40 25.14
N THR A 4 0.54 -26.21 24.82
CA THR A 4 0.07 -25.91 23.46
C THR A 4 0.51 -24.50 23.08
N GLN A 5 1.59 -24.41 22.31
CA GLN A 5 2.08 -23.19 21.70
C GLN A 5 1.08 -22.75 20.61
N ARG A 6 0.13 -21.87 20.98
CA ARG A 6 -0.75 -21.21 20.02
C ARG A 6 0.08 -20.22 19.19
N SER A 7 0.43 -20.62 17.98
CA SER A 7 0.97 -19.74 16.95
C SER A 7 0.02 -18.57 16.72
N ALA A 8 0.38 -17.39 17.22
CA ALA A 8 -0.32 -16.15 16.92
C ALA A 8 -0.05 -15.78 15.46
N THR A 9 -0.94 -16.21 14.57
CA THR A 9 -0.96 -15.72 13.18
C THR A 9 -1.34 -14.25 13.22
N ASN A 10 -0.38 -13.37 12.93
CA ASN A 10 -0.59 -11.93 12.86
C ASN A 10 -1.76 -11.61 11.89
N PRO A 11 -2.84 -10.95 12.32
CA PRO A 11 -3.99 -10.67 11.46
C PRO A 11 -3.62 -9.83 10.22
N SER A 12 -2.55 -9.02 10.33
CA SER A 12 -1.97 -8.25 9.22
C SER A 12 -1.40 -9.13 8.10
N SER A 13 -0.78 -10.27 8.42
CA SER A 13 -0.23 -11.17 7.39
C SER A 13 -1.32 -11.96 6.66
N THR A 14 -2.39 -12.34 7.37
CA THR A 14 -3.52 -13.06 6.79
C THR A 14 -4.33 -12.18 5.85
N LEU A 15 -4.54 -10.90 6.20
CA LEU A 15 -5.19 -9.91 5.33
C LEU A 15 -4.35 -9.58 4.09
N GLN A 16 -3.02 -9.49 4.22
CA GLN A 16 -2.12 -9.29 3.08
C GLN A 16 -2.13 -10.48 2.11
N LEU A 17 -2.14 -11.71 2.61
CA LEU A 17 -2.26 -12.93 1.80
C LEU A 17 -3.61 -13.01 1.06
N ALA A 18 -4.71 -12.64 1.72
CA ALA A 18 -6.03 -12.58 1.09
C ALA A 18 -6.11 -11.49 0.00
N ALA A 19 -5.51 -10.32 0.23
CA ALA A 19 -5.43 -9.25 -0.75
C ALA A 19 -4.54 -9.62 -1.95
N ALA A 20 -3.44 -10.34 -1.73
CA ALA A 20 -2.59 -10.87 -2.79
C ALA A 20 -3.35 -11.88 -3.66
N ARG A 21 -4.02 -12.87 -3.04
CA ARG A 21 -4.85 -13.87 -3.75
C ARG A 21 -5.98 -13.22 -4.56
N LYS A 22 -6.62 -12.20 -4.01
CA LYS A 22 -7.68 -11.45 -4.71
C LYS A 22 -7.12 -10.73 -5.95
N ARG A 23 -5.93 -10.12 -5.84
CA ARG A 23 -5.25 -9.52 -7.00
C ARG A 23 -4.90 -10.57 -8.05
N ASP A 24 -4.38 -11.72 -7.65
CA ASP A 24 -4.01 -12.77 -8.59
C ASP A 24 -5.24 -13.30 -9.35
N SER A 25 -6.35 -13.55 -8.65
CA SER A 25 -7.62 -13.94 -9.27
C SER A 25 -8.13 -12.89 -10.25
N GLN A 26 -8.06 -11.61 -9.88
CA GLN A 26 -8.45 -10.49 -10.75
C GLN A 26 -7.57 -10.44 -12.01
N VAL A 27 -6.25 -10.60 -11.86
CA VAL A 27 -5.30 -10.64 -12.99
C VAL A 27 -5.59 -11.83 -13.91
N GLN A 28 -5.92 -13.00 -13.36
CA GLN A 28 -6.29 -14.17 -14.17
C GLN A 28 -7.59 -13.94 -14.94
N GLY A 29 -8.58 -13.29 -14.34
CA GLY A 29 -9.82 -12.89 -15.01
C GLY A 29 -9.57 -11.95 -16.19
N LEU A 30 -8.70 -10.94 -16.01
CA LEU A 30 -8.29 -10.02 -17.08
C LEU A 30 -7.58 -10.78 -18.21
N LYS A 31 -6.65 -11.70 -17.90
CA LYS A 31 -5.97 -12.53 -18.91
C LYS A 31 -6.93 -13.42 -19.70
N SER A 32 -7.91 -14.02 -19.02
CA SER A 32 -8.93 -14.86 -19.67
C SER A 32 -9.78 -14.05 -20.65
N ARG A 33 -10.27 -12.88 -20.21
CA ARG A 33 -11.05 -11.98 -21.07
C ARG A 33 -10.25 -11.44 -22.25
N LEU A 34 -8.97 -11.11 -22.06
CA LEU A 34 -8.09 -10.71 -23.15
C LEU A 34 -8.00 -11.80 -24.22
N ARG A 35 -7.72 -13.06 -23.82
CA ARG A 35 -7.65 -14.18 -24.75
C ARG A 35 -8.97 -14.38 -25.48
N MET A 36 -10.08 -14.38 -24.76
CA MET A 36 -11.42 -14.57 -25.33
C MET A 36 -11.74 -13.52 -26.40
N ASN A 37 -11.48 -12.23 -26.13
CA ASN A 37 -11.73 -11.17 -27.10
C ASN A 37 -10.76 -11.24 -28.30
N MET A 38 -9.50 -11.61 -28.08
CA MET A 38 -8.55 -11.80 -29.19
C MET A 38 -8.96 -12.95 -30.10
N THR A 39 -9.36 -14.09 -29.52
CA THR A 39 -9.90 -15.23 -30.27
C THR A 39 -11.13 -14.83 -31.06
N ALA A 40 -12.08 -14.10 -30.46
CA ALA A 40 -13.27 -13.62 -31.16
C ALA A 40 -12.92 -12.71 -32.35
N ILE A 41 -11.93 -11.83 -32.22
CA ILE A 41 -11.47 -10.98 -33.33
C ILE A 41 -10.91 -11.83 -34.46
N THR A 42 -10.01 -12.77 -34.15
CA THR A 42 -9.37 -13.65 -35.14
C THR A 42 -10.40 -14.51 -35.87
N GLU A 43 -11.25 -15.24 -35.14
CA GLU A 43 -12.24 -16.15 -35.73
C GLU A 43 -13.26 -15.43 -36.60
N ASN A 44 -13.76 -14.26 -36.17
CA ASN A 44 -14.68 -13.47 -36.99
C ASN A 44 -13.99 -12.94 -38.26
N TYR A 45 -12.73 -12.53 -38.17
CA TYR A 45 -11.97 -12.04 -39.31
C TYR A 45 -11.65 -13.15 -40.33
N GLU A 46 -11.24 -14.33 -39.85
CA GLU A 46 -11.01 -15.50 -40.70
C GLU A 46 -12.26 -15.91 -41.47
N MET A 47 -13.43 -15.84 -40.84
CA MET A 47 -14.71 -16.14 -41.48
C MET A 47 -15.17 -15.08 -42.48
N ILE A 48 -14.83 -13.80 -42.28
CA ILE A 48 -15.05 -12.77 -43.30
C ILE A 48 -14.17 -13.06 -44.52
N LEU A 49 -12.90 -13.40 -44.30
CA LEU A 49 -11.97 -13.74 -45.38
C LEU A 49 -12.38 -14.98 -46.15
N SER A 50 -12.92 -16.00 -45.47
CA SER A 50 -13.36 -17.23 -46.14
C SER A 50 -14.53 -16.99 -47.09
N ARG A 51 -15.50 -16.14 -46.70
CA ARG A 51 -16.66 -15.78 -47.54
C ARG A 51 -16.35 -14.73 -48.60
N ALA A 52 -15.30 -13.94 -48.44
CA ALA A 52 -14.90 -12.93 -49.43
C ALA A 52 -14.17 -13.54 -50.65
N LYS A 53 -13.86 -14.84 -50.62
CA LYS A 53 -13.24 -15.52 -51.76
C LYS A 53 -14.26 -15.68 -52.88
N VAL A 54 -13.96 -15.04 -54.01
CA VAL A 54 -14.71 -15.22 -55.26
C VAL A 54 -14.21 -16.49 -55.95
N ASP A 55 -15.08 -17.47 -56.16
CA ASP A 55 -14.74 -18.64 -56.97
C ASP A 55 -14.81 -18.24 -58.46
N PRO A 56 -13.72 -18.37 -59.24
CA PRO A 56 -13.74 -18.03 -60.66
C PRO A 56 -14.69 -18.91 -61.49
N ASN A 57 -15.18 -20.04 -60.95
CA ASN A 57 -16.15 -20.91 -61.61
C ASN A 57 -17.61 -20.65 -61.19
N ASP A 58 -17.89 -19.69 -60.31
CA ASP A 58 -19.25 -19.36 -59.91
C ASP A 58 -20.03 -18.80 -61.11
N ASN A 59 -21.09 -19.51 -61.53
CA ASN A 59 -21.99 -19.05 -62.58
C ASN A 59 -23.08 -18.15 -61.95
N PRO A 60 -23.08 -16.83 -62.21
CA PRO A 60 -24.01 -15.89 -61.56
C PRO A 60 -25.47 -16.01 -62.04
N SER A 61 -25.78 -16.97 -62.92
CA SER A 61 -27.07 -17.09 -63.58
C SER A 61 -28.11 -17.94 -62.80
N GLU A 62 -27.73 -18.53 -61.67
CA GLU A 62 -28.67 -19.29 -60.83
C GLU A 62 -29.33 -18.37 -59.80
N LEU A 63 -30.66 -18.42 -59.70
CA LEU A 63 -31.44 -17.62 -58.73
C LEU A 63 -30.97 -17.81 -57.27
N GLY A 64 -30.38 -18.97 -56.96
CA GLY A 64 -29.76 -19.26 -55.66
C GLY A 64 -28.52 -18.41 -55.35
N SER A 65 -27.78 -17.95 -56.36
CA SER A 65 -26.58 -17.12 -56.21
C SER A 65 -26.89 -15.77 -55.58
N PHE A 66 -28.02 -15.16 -55.94
CA PHE A 66 -28.43 -13.86 -55.38
C PHE A 66 -28.79 -13.96 -53.88
N ALA A 67 -29.61 -14.95 -53.51
CA ALA A 67 -29.99 -15.17 -52.11
C ALA A 67 -28.77 -15.52 -51.24
N GLN A 68 -27.84 -16.31 -51.77
CA GLN A 68 -26.59 -16.66 -51.10
C GLN A 68 -25.69 -15.43 -50.88
N THR A 69 -25.55 -14.57 -51.90
CA THR A 69 -24.76 -13.34 -51.82
C THR A 69 -25.29 -12.38 -50.75
N GLU A 70 -26.61 -12.21 -50.67
CA GLU A 70 -27.25 -11.39 -49.63
C GLU A 70 -27.04 -11.99 -48.23
N GLN A 71 -27.17 -13.31 -48.09
CA GLN A 71 -26.91 -14.00 -46.83
C GLN A 71 -25.44 -13.84 -46.38
N ASP A 72 -24.48 -13.97 -47.29
CA ASP A 72 -23.06 -13.79 -47.01
C ASP A 72 -22.74 -12.35 -46.60
N THR A 73 -23.37 -11.39 -47.26
CA THR A 73 -23.25 -9.96 -46.93
C THR A 73 -23.77 -9.66 -45.52
N PHE A 74 -24.93 -10.22 -45.16
CA PHE A 74 -25.47 -10.09 -43.81
C PHE A 74 -24.56 -10.74 -42.76
N GLU A 75 -24.06 -11.94 -43.02
CA GLU A 75 -23.16 -12.63 -42.09
C GLU A 75 -21.84 -11.87 -41.91
N MET A 76 -21.24 -11.38 -43.00
CA MET A 76 -20.03 -10.54 -42.91
C MET A 76 -20.26 -9.29 -42.05
N SER A 77 -21.44 -8.67 -42.19
CA SER A 77 -21.80 -7.49 -41.39
C SER A 77 -21.92 -7.82 -39.90
N VAL A 78 -22.55 -8.94 -39.55
CA VAL A 78 -22.63 -9.42 -38.16
C VAL A 78 -21.24 -9.72 -37.60
N ARG A 79 -20.37 -10.38 -38.38
CA ARG A 79 -18.99 -10.68 -37.97
C ARG A 79 -18.17 -9.42 -37.74
N ALA A 80 -18.30 -8.42 -38.61
CA ALA A 80 -17.66 -7.12 -38.42
C ALA A 80 -18.13 -6.43 -37.14
N ALA A 81 -19.44 -6.47 -36.85
CA ALA A 81 -20.00 -5.94 -35.60
C ALA A 81 -19.44 -6.67 -34.36
N ASN A 82 -19.28 -7.99 -34.43
CA ASN A 82 -18.67 -8.77 -33.34
C ASN A 82 -17.19 -8.40 -33.09
N ILE A 83 -16.43 -8.11 -34.14
CA ILE A 83 -15.04 -7.63 -34.02
C ILE A 83 -15.03 -6.28 -33.28
N VAL A 84 -15.89 -5.34 -33.69
CA VAL A 84 -15.99 -4.02 -33.03
C VAL A 84 -16.36 -4.18 -31.55
N HIS A 85 -17.32 -5.06 -31.25
CA HIS A 85 -17.72 -5.36 -29.88
C HIS A 85 -16.56 -5.92 -29.03
N ALA A 86 -15.76 -6.84 -29.59
CA ALA A 86 -14.57 -7.37 -28.91
C ALA A 86 -13.51 -6.28 -28.67
N CYS A 87 -13.30 -5.36 -29.63
CA CYS A 87 -12.42 -4.21 -29.46
C CYS A 87 -12.90 -3.25 -28.36
N GLU A 88 -14.21 -3.01 -28.25
CA GLU A 88 -14.78 -2.21 -27.17
C GLU A 88 -14.54 -2.88 -25.80
N ASN A 89 -14.74 -4.21 -25.72
CA ASN A 89 -14.45 -4.99 -24.51
C ASN A 89 -12.97 -4.89 -24.12
N LEU A 90 -12.04 -4.90 -25.08
CA LEU A 90 -10.60 -4.68 -24.83
C LEU A 90 -10.34 -3.27 -24.28
N THR A 91 -11.04 -2.25 -24.79
CA THR A 91 -10.92 -0.86 -24.29
C THR A 91 -11.37 -0.74 -22.83
N ARG A 92 -12.47 -1.42 -22.44
CA ARG A 92 -12.89 -1.51 -21.04
C ARG A 92 -11.85 -2.24 -20.19
N LEU A 93 -11.27 -3.33 -20.70
CA LEU A 93 -10.23 -4.11 -20.02
C LEU A 93 -8.98 -3.27 -19.72
N VAL A 94 -8.55 -2.42 -20.65
CA VAL A 94 -7.45 -1.46 -20.43
C VAL A 94 -7.78 -0.48 -19.30
N SER A 95 -9.02 0.01 -19.24
CA SER A 95 -9.47 0.92 -18.20
C SER A 95 -9.48 0.25 -16.82
N GLU A 96 -9.93 -1.00 -16.74
CA GLU A 96 -9.88 -1.80 -15.50
C GLU A 96 -8.44 -2.03 -15.02
N ILE A 97 -7.49 -2.30 -15.94
CA ILE A 97 -6.06 -2.42 -15.59
C ILE A 97 -5.54 -1.12 -15.00
N LYS A 98 -5.83 0.03 -15.64
CA LYS A 98 -5.42 1.35 -15.14
C LYS A 98 -5.96 1.59 -13.72
N GLN A 99 -7.24 1.33 -13.50
CA GLN A 99 -7.86 1.47 -12.18
C GLN A 99 -7.21 0.56 -11.13
N MET A 100 -6.93 -0.70 -11.47
CA MET A 100 -6.27 -1.65 -10.58
C MET A 100 -4.87 -1.18 -10.17
N LEU A 101 -4.07 -0.66 -11.11
CA LEU A 101 -2.73 -0.14 -10.84
C LEU A 101 -2.80 1.11 -9.97
N ILE A 102 -3.58 2.11 -10.37
CA ILE A 102 -3.67 3.39 -9.67
C ILE A 102 -4.21 3.20 -8.24
N LEU A 103 -5.32 2.49 -8.07
CA LEU A 103 -5.91 2.25 -6.74
C LEU A 103 -5.09 1.28 -5.89
N GLY A 104 -4.30 0.41 -6.53
CA GLY A 104 -3.35 -0.49 -5.88
C GLY A 104 -2.18 0.26 -5.24
N ASP A 105 -1.69 1.29 -5.92
CA ASP A 105 -0.57 2.09 -5.42
C ASP A 105 -1.00 3.02 -4.30
N PHE A 106 -2.16 3.69 -4.41
CA PHE A 106 -2.65 4.59 -3.36
C PHE A 106 -2.93 3.87 -2.03
N ARG A 107 -3.53 2.67 -2.08
CA ARG A 107 -3.79 1.90 -0.85
C ARG A 107 -2.48 1.48 -0.17
N TRP A 108 -1.47 1.09 -0.95
CA TRP A 108 -0.17 0.68 -0.42
C TRP A 108 0.58 1.88 0.17
N LEU A 109 0.55 3.02 -0.52
CA LEU A 109 1.13 4.26 -0.05
C LEU A 109 0.48 4.72 1.27
N ALA A 110 -0.85 4.63 1.38
CA ALA A 110 -1.58 4.95 2.60
C ALA A 110 -1.17 4.04 3.78
N GLN A 111 -1.02 2.73 3.54
CA GLN A 111 -0.57 1.77 4.54
C GLN A 111 0.85 2.09 5.03
N ILE A 112 1.78 2.32 4.11
CA ILE A 112 3.17 2.65 4.46
C ILE A 112 3.26 3.98 5.19
N THR A 113 2.53 5.00 4.73
CA THR A 113 2.51 6.31 5.39
C THR A 113 2.01 6.18 6.83
N THR A 114 0.95 5.39 7.04
CA THR A 114 0.38 5.14 8.38
C THR A 114 1.37 4.40 9.28
N ALA A 115 1.98 3.31 8.77
CA ALA A 115 2.98 2.53 9.50
C ALA A 115 4.20 3.39 9.89
N ASN A 116 4.72 4.19 8.97
CA ASN A 116 5.82 5.11 9.23
C ASN A 116 5.44 6.17 10.28
N ALA A 117 4.24 6.72 10.21
CA ALA A 117 3.75 7.68 11.20
C ALA A 117 3.65 7.04 12.61
N GLU A 118 3.20 5.79 12.71
CA GLU A 118 3.19 5.06 13.98
C GLU A 118 4.59 4.82 14.54
N ASP A 119 5.54 4.43 13.69
CA ASP A 119 6.92 4.21 14.12
C ASP A 119 7.62 5.50 14.55
N LEU A 120 7.36 6.61 13.86
CA LEU A 120 7.84 7.93 14.28
C LEU A 120 7.23 8.34 15.63
N ARG A 121 5.94 8.10 15.87
CA ARG A 121 5.32 8.36 17.18
C ARG A 121 5.96 7.52 18.28
N LYS A 122 6.24 6.24 18.05
CA LYS A 122 6.92 5.36 19.03
C LYS A 122 8.32 5.85 19.34
N ARG A 123 9.10 6.22 18.31
CA ARG A 123 10.46 6.77 18.48
C ARG A 123 10.44 8.08 19.25
N ARG A 124 9.51 8.98 18.91
CA ARG A 124 9.34 10.24 19.64
C ARG A 124 9.01 10.00 21.12
N ALA A 125 8.03 9.15 21.42
CA ALA A 125 7.69 8.81 22.79
C ALA A 125 8.84 8.13 23.57
N HIS A 126 9.76 7.46 22.87
CA HIS A 126 10.97 6.93 23.49
C HIS A 126 11.99 8.03 23.80
N LEU A 127 12.25 8.95 22.86
CA LEU A 127 13.13 10.10 23.07
C LEU A 127 12.61 11.02 24.18
N ASP A 128 11.30 11.28 24.20
CA ASP A 128 10.66 12.09 25.25
C ASP A 128 10.86 11.46 26.63
N ARG A 129 10.74 10.13 26.76
CA ARG A 129 11.04 9.40 28.00
C ARG A 129 12.51 9.51 28.42
N ILE A 130 13.44 9.42 27.48
CA ILE A 130 14.87 9.58 27.76
C ILE A 130 15.17 11.01 28.22
N SER A 131 14.62 12.01 27.52
CA SER A 131 14.78 13.42 27.86
C SER A 131 14.26 13.73 29.27
N LEU A 132 13.07 13.22 29.62
CA LEU A 132 12.49 13.40 30.94
C LEU A 132 13.41 12.82 32.03
N ARG A 133 13.89 11.59 31.84
CA ARG A 133 14.78 10.91 32.79
C ARG A 133 16.10 11.65 32.96
N LEU A 134 16.68 12.19 31.87
CA LEU A 134 17.92 12.96 31.95
C LEU A 134 17.72 14.28 32.69
N ARG A 135 16.61 14.97 32.45
CA ARG A 135 16.24 16.17 33.19
C ARG A 135 16.12 15.88 34.69
N ASP A 136 15.42 14.80 35.05
CA ASP A 136 15.21 14.46 36.47
C ASP A 136 16.53 14.10 37.17
N LYS A 137 17.46 13.45 36.46
CA LYS A 137 18.83 13.22 36.96
C LYS A 137 19.60 14.52 37.17
N LEU A 138 19.57 15.43 36.20
CA LEU A 138 20.28 16.71 36.31
C LEU A 138 19.76 17.54 37.48
N VAL A 139 18.44 17.55 37.69
CA VAL A 139 17.83 18.21 38.85
C VAL A 139 18.31 17.58 40.15
N ALA A 140 18.34 16.25 40.24
CA ALA A 140 18.85 15.56 41.43
C ALA A 140 20.33 15.87 41.70
N ASP A 141 21.17 15.86 40.67
CA ASP A 141 22.60 16.17 40.77
C ASP A 141 22.80 17.64 41.24
N LEU A 142 22.01 18.58 40.72
CA LEU A 142 22.04 19.98 41.17
C LEU A 142 21.67 20.13 42.65
N TYR A 143 20.58 19.48 43.10
CA TYR A 143 20.18 19.52 44.51
C TYR A 143 21.26 18.93 45.43
N ALA A 144 21.90 17.83 45.02
CA ALA A 144 22.98 17.23 45.80
C ALA A 144 24.17 18.19 45.97
N ILE A 145 24.56 18.89 44.89
CA ILE A 145 25.63 19.89 44.93
C ILE A 145 25.25 21.08 45.83
N GLU A 146 24.01 21.57 45.74
CA GLU A 146 23.51 22.67 46.59
C GLU A 146 23.58 22.29 48.08
N GLU A 147 23.23 21.07 48.45
CA GLU A 147 23.30 20.57 49.82
C GLU A 147 24.75 20.48 50.34
N GLU A 148 25.67 19.98 49.50
CA GLU A 148 27.11 19.93 49.83
C GLU A 148 27.72 21.33 49.99
N CYS A 149 27.36 22.29 49.14
CA CYS A 149 27.83 23.67 49.23
C CYS A 149 27.21 24.44 50.41
N ALA A 150 25.92 24.23 50.70
CA ALA A 150 25.25 24.83 51.85
C ALA A 150 25.83 24.30 53.18
N GLY A 151 26.21 23.03 53.24
CA GLY A 151 26.92 22.44 54.38
C GLY A 151 28.33 23.01 54.61
N GLY A 152 28.99 23.52 53.57
CA GLY A 152 30.30 24.17 53.65
C GLY A 152 30.28 25.64 54.14
N GLY A 153 29.11 26.28 54.18
CA GLY A 153 28.96 27.69 54.59
C GLY A 153 29.12 27.95 56.09
N SER A 154 29.16 26.92 56.93
CA SER A 154 29.29 27.06 58.39
C SER A 154 30.74 27.18 58.90
N LEU A 155 31.73 27.40 58.02
CA LEU A 155 33.15 27.48 58.43
C LEU A 155 33.69 28.91 58.62
N PHE A 156 32.88 29.96 58.47
CA PHE A 156 33.33 31.36 58.60
C PHE A 156 32.78 32.15 59.80
N ALA A 157 32.07 31.51 60.74
CA ALA A 157 31.44 32.20 61.88
C ALA A 157 32.11 31.95 63.25
N ALA A 158 33.38 31.52 63.30
CA ALA A 158 34.07 31.26 64.55
C ALA A 158 35.40 32.02 64.66
N THR A 159 35.33 33.34 64.82
CA THR A 159 36.44 34.14 65.38
C THR A 159 35.86 35.27 66.24
N ALA A 160 35.02 34.91 67.20
CA ALA A 160 34.67 35.80 68.30
C ALA A 160 35.84 35.79 69.30
N VAL A 161 36.63 36.86 69.28
CA VAL A 161 37.67 37.17 70.28
C VAL A 161 37.00 37.35 71.66
N PRO A 162 37.46 36.70 72.74
CA PRO A 162 36.87 36.89 74.07
C PRO A 162 37.25 38.26 74.66
N PRO A 163 36.38 38.88 75.49
CA PRO A 163 36.65 40.18 76.08
C PRO A 163 37.72 40.10 77.20
N PRO A 164 38.51 41.17 77.44
CA PRO A 164 39.53 41.17 78.47
C PRO A 164 38.90 41.29 79.86
N THR A 165 39.34 40.42 80.77
CA THR A 165 39.04 40.44 82.20
C THR A 165 39.72 41.66 82.84
N THR A 166 38.95 42.70 83.18
CA THR A 166 39.45 43.77 84.05
C THR A 166 39.43 43.28 85.51
N LEU A 167 40.63 43.07 86.06
CA LEU A 167 40.89 42.87 87.47
C LEU A 167 40.33 44.05 88.30
N SER A 168 39.52 43.71 89.29
CA SER A 168 39.19 44.56 90.44
C SER A 168 40.38 44.56 91.39
N SER A 169 40.84 45.74 91.82
CA SER A 169 41.48 45.97 93.13
C SER A 169 41.47 47.47 93.43
N ASP A 170 41.10 47.78 94.67
CA ASP A 170 41.06 49.09 95.33
C ASP A 170 42.41 49.83 95.34
#